data_AF-A0A9Q3DW93-F1
#
_entry.id   AF-A0A9Q3DW93-F1
#
_cell.length_a   1.000
_cell.length_b   1.000
_cell.length_c   1.000
_cell.angle_alpha   90.00
_cell.angle_beta   90.00
_cell.angle_gamma   90.00
#
_symmetry.space_group_name_H-M   'P 1'
#
loop_
_entity.id
_entity.type
_entity.pdbx_description
1 polymer ?
#
loop_
_entity_poly.entity_id
_entity_poly.type
_entity_poly.pdbx_seq_one_letter_code
_entity_poly.pdbx_strand_id
1 'polypeptide(L)'
;MPKQISVISSVKDTYKEEFGANQLVEAQINPSLSPKMRHYLINVLYTYKNAFASDNEKLGTIKGHEVDITLNIDRPYPPVLGRPSYPASLRAREALEKHIQELIQLGVLRKVFHNE
;
A
#
# COMPACT_ATOMS: atom_id res chain seq x y z
N MET A 1 2.39 4.29 50.72
CA MET A 1 3.26 5.04 49.78
C MET A 1 3.95 4.04 48.86
N PRO A 2 3.60 4.02 47.57
CA PRO A 2 4.68 3.92 46.60
C PRO A 2 4.48 4.77 45.33
N LYS A 3 5.55 5.53 45.04
CA LYS A 3 6.15 5.89 43.75
C LYS A 3 5.23 6.43 42.65
N GLN A 4 5.23 7.76 42.56
CA GLN A 4 5.02 8.49 41.30
C GLN A 4 5.95 7.94 40.22
N ILE A 5 5.36 7.45 39.13
CA ILE A 5 6.08 7.20 37.87
C ILE A 5 5.84 8.44 37.02
N SER A 6 6.72 9.43 37.17
CA SER A 6 6.73 10.65 36.37
C SER A 6 7.97 10.66 35.48
N VAL A 7 8.07 9.75 34.50
CA VAL A 7 9.19 9.78 33.53
C VAL A 7 8.80 9.17 32.17
N ILE A 8 7.83 9.73 31.45
CA ILE A 8 7.76 9.57 29.98
C ILE A 8 7.08 10.81 29.36
N SER A 9 7.78 11.94 29.28
CA SER A 9 7.25 13.10 28.54
C SER A 9 8.29 13.89 27.75
N SER A 10 9.43 13.28 27.41
CA SER A 10 10.51 14.00 26.72
C SER A 10 11.35 13.15 25.78
N VAL A 11 10.80 12.08 25.21
CA VAL A 11 11.31 11.58 23.93
C VAL A 11 10.48 12.31 22.90
N LYS A 12 11.03 13.38 22.29
CA LYS A 12 10.46 13.90 21.06
C LYS A 12 10.41 12.73 20.10
N ASP A 13 9.22 12.33 19.66
CA ASP A 13 9.05 11.20 18.75
C ASP A 13 9.73 11.52 17.43
N THR A 14 11.03 11.23 17.31
CA THR A 14 11.86 11.50 16.13
C THR A 14 11.18 10.97 14.87
N TYR A 15 10.53 9.81 14.97
CA TYR A 15 9.75 9.18 13.89
C TYR A 15 8.54 9.99 13.42
N LYS A 16 7.91 10.78 14.30
CA LYS A 16 6.76 11.63 13.96
C LYS A 16 7.22 12.90 13.25
N GLU A 17 8.36 13.46 13.66
CA GLU A 17 8.98 14.59 12.98
C GLU A 17 9.47 14.17 11.58
N GLU A 18 10.09 13.00 11.45
CA GLU A 18 10.46 12.40 10.16
C GLU A 18 9.25 12.12 9.27
N PHE A 19 8.15 11.59 9.82
CA PHE A 19 6.90 11.39 9.07
C PHE A 19 6.38 12.70 8.47
N GLY A 20 6.33 13.76 9.28
CA GLY A 20 5.91 15.08 8.81
C GLY A 20 6.88 15.68 7.77
N ALA A 21 8.18 15.45 7.94
CA ALA A 21 9.22 16.01 7.08
C ALA A 21 9.48 15.23 5.78
N ASN A 22 9.07 13.96 5.69
CA ASN A 22 9.31 13.12 4.51
C ASN A 22 8.02 12.73 3.79
N GLN A 23 6.97 12.32 4.52
CA GLN A 23 5.73 11.84 3.88
C GLN A 23 4.69 12.94 3.63
N LEU A 24 4.72 14.03 4.40
CA LEU A 24 3.78 15.14 4.25
C LEU A 24 4.35 16.34 3.50
N VAL A 25 5.52 16.21 2.86
CA VAL A 25 6.15 17.31 2.10
C VAL A 25 5.29 17.74 0.92
N GLU A 26 4.77 16.76 0.19
CA GLU A 26 3.91 16.97 -0.97
C GLU A 26 2.44 17.19 -0.57
N ALA A 27 2.11 17.00 0.71
CA ALA A 27 0.75 17.17 1.19
C ALA A 27 0.35 18.66 1.16
N GLN A 28 -0.74 18.95 0.44
CA GLN A 28 -1.32 20.29 0.37
C GLN A 28 -2.11 20.61 1.65
N ILE A 29 -1.39 20.83 2.76
CA ILE A 29 -1.98 21.26 4.03
C ILE A 29 -2.29 22.75 3.95
N ASN A 30 -3.52 23.13 4.34
CA ASN A 30 -3.97 24.51 4.33
C ASN A 30 -2.99 25.43 5.10
N PRO A 31 -2.40 26.47 4.45
CA PRO A 31 -1.42 27.36 5.09
C PRO A 31 -2.01 28.23 6.20
N SER A 32 -3.33 28.43 6.25
CA SER A 32 -4.00 29.23 7.27
C SER A 32 -4.21 28.49 8.60
N LEU A 33 -3.79 27.23 8.71
CA LEU A 33 -3.86 26.46 9.96
C LEU A 33 -2.93 27.04 11.02
N SER A 34 -3.48 27.23 12.23
CA SER A 34 -2.64 27.61 13.37
C SER A 34 -1.59 26.53 13.67
N PRO A 35 -0.42 26.88 14.25
CA PRO A 35 0.62 25.91 14.56
C PRO A 35 0.14 24.75 15.44
N LYS A 36 -0.77 25.03 16.38
CA LYS A 36 -1.39 24.03 17.26
C LYS A 36 -2.26 23.05 16.47
N MET A 37 -3.09 23.55 15.56
CA MET A 37 -3.97 22.72 14.73
C MET A 37 -3.16 21.88 13.73
N ARG A 38 -2.11 22.44 13.15
CA ARG A 38 -1.19 21.70 12.27
C ARG A 38 -0.51 20.55 13.02
N HIS A 39 -0.03 20.80 14.23
CA HIS A 39 0.56 19.75 15.05
C HIS A 39 -0.44 18.64 15.40
N TYR A 40 -1.69 19.02 15.72
CA TYR A 40 -2.76 18.06 15.97
C TYR A 40 -3.09 17.22 14.73
N LEU A 41 -3.19 17.84 13.55
CA LEU A 41 -3.42 17.14 12.28
C LEU A 41 -2.33 16.10 12.01
N ILE A 42 -1.05 16.49 12.11
CA ILE A 42 0.08 15.58 11.93
C ILE A 42 0.00 14.44 12.94
N ASN A 43 -0.41 14.71 14.18
CA ASN A 43 -0.60 13.68 15.19
C ASN A 43 -1.66 12.65 14.79
N VAL A 44 -2.81 13.09 14.29
CA VAL A 44 -3.88 12.19 13.84
C VAL A 44 -3.42 11.36 12.65
N LEU A 45 -2.80 11.98 11.65
CA LEU A 45 -2.29 11.29 10.47
C LEU A 45 -1.24 10.24 10.85
N TYR A 46 -0.33 10.58 11.76
CA TYR A 46 0.68 9.61 12.24
C TYR A 46 0.04 8.46 13.03
N THR A 47 -0.91 8.77 13.92
CA THR A 47 -1.60 7.77 14.76
C THR A 47 -2.34 6.73 13.92
N TYR A 48 -2.97 7.18 12.81
CA TYR A 48 -3.75 6.33 11.92
C TYR A 48 -3.08 6.09 10.56
N LYS A 49 -1.75 6.18 10.48
CA LYS A 49 -1.02 6.13 9.20
C LYS A 49 -1.35 4.89 8.35
N ASN A 50 -1.58 3.74 8.99
CA ASN A 50 -1.90 2.48 8.31
C ASN A 50 -3.33 2.44 7.73
N ALA A 51 -4.19 3.41 8.06
CA ALA A 51 -5.53 3.52 7.50
C ALA A 51 -5.54 4.29 6.16
N PHE A 52 -4.45 4.99 5.83
CA PHE A 52 -4.29 5.73 4.59
C PHE A 52 -3.46 4.92 3.60
N ALA A 53 -3.74 5.07 2.31
CA ALA A 53 -2.92 4.47 1.27
C ALA A 53 -1.55 5.18 1.22
N SER A 54 -0.49 4.39 1.05
CA SER A 54 0.87 4.87 0.83
C SER A 54 1.50 4.09 -0.31
N ASP A 55 2.30 4.75 -1.14
CA ASP A 55 2.94 4.14 -2.30
C ASP A 55 4.02 3.10 -1.92
N ASN A 56 4.53 3.19 -0.68
CA ASN A 56 5.62 2.35 -0.19
C ASN A 56 5.15 1.09 0.54
N GLU A 57 3.87 1.01 0.87
CA GLU A 57 3.31 -0.12 1.61
C GLU A 57 2.48 -1.00 0.68
N LYS A 58 2.48 -2.31 0.95
CA LYS A 58 1.65 -3.24 0.18
C LYS A 58 0.19 -2.89 0.35
N LEU A 59 -0.61 -3.15 -0.67
CA LEU A 59 -2.05 -2.95 -0.58
C LEU A 59 -2.62 -3.79 0.58
N GLY A 60 -3.51 -3.17 1.35
CA GLY A 60 -4.20 -3.86 2.45
C GLY A 60 -4.93 -5.09 1.94
N THR A 61 -4.75 -6.23 2.60
CA THR A 61 -5.43 -7.48 2.27
C THR A 61 -6.34 -7.89 3.41
N ILE A 62 -7.59 -8.23 3.09
CA ILE A 62 -8.54 -8.79 4.06
C ILE A 62 -8.19 -10.27 4.23
N LYS A 63 -7.65 -10.64 5.39
CA LYS A 63 -7.36 -12.03 5.72
C LYS A 63 -8.65 -12.84 5.78
N GLY A 64 -8.68 -14.00 5.12
CA GLY A 64 -9.82 -14.93 5.16
C GLY A 64 -10.93 -14.64 4.15
N HIS A 65 -10.72 -13.74 3.20
CA HIS A 65 -11.63 -13.52 2.07
C HIS A 65 -10.99 -13.97 0.73
N GLU A 66 -10.38 -15.15 0.75
CA GLU A 66 -9.94 -15.81 -0.48
C GLU A 66 -11.18 -16.29 -1.24
N VAL A 67 -11.21 -16.04 -2.54
CA VAL A 67 -12.35 -16.37 -3.39
C VAL A 67 -12.02 -17.62 -4.20
N ASP A 68 -12.72 -18.71 -3.89
CA ASP A 68 -12.66 -19.92 -4.69
C ASP A 68 -13.51 -19.75 -5.95
N ILE A 69 -12.85 -19.65 -7.10
CA ILE A 69 -13.52 -19.55 -8.39
C ILE A 69 -13.73 -20.97 -8.93
N THR A 70 -14.95 -21.51 -8.75
CA THR A 70 -15.33 -22.80 -9.33
C THR A 70 -15.62 -22.64 -10.83
N LEU A 71 -14.99 -23.48 -11.65
CA LEU A 71 -15.23 -23.47 -13.09
C LEU A 71 -16.43 -24.36 -13.44
N ASN A 72 -17.41 -23.80 -14.15
CA ASN A 72 -18.57 -24.53 -14.67
C ASN A 72 -18.22 -25.25 -15.99
N ILE A 73 -17.22 -26.12 -15.96
CA ILE A 73 -16.83 -26.92 -17.13
C ILE A 73 -17.10 -28.40 -16.87
N ASP A 74 -18.15 -28.89 -17.50
CA ASP A 74 -18.37 -30.32 -17.62
C ASP A 74 -17.53 -30.89 -18.77
N ARG A 75 -17.12 -32.15 -18.64
CA ARG A 75 -16.52 -32.90 -19.76
C ARG A 75 -17.44 -32.79 -20.99
N PRO A 76 -16.92 -32.68 -22.22
CA PRO A 76 -15.54 -32.99 -22.63
C PRO A 76 -14.65 -31.77 -22.93
N TYR A 77 -15.06 -30.53 -22.63
CA TYR A 77 -14.32 -29.34 -23.06
C TYR A 77 -13.56 -28.68 -21.90
N PRO A 78 -12.26 -28.97 -21.72
CA PRO A 78 -11.44 -28.26 -20.74
C PRO A 78 -11.32 -26.77 -21.10
N PRO A 79 -11.01 -25.89 -20.14
CA PRO A 79 -10.85 -24.47 -20.42
C PRO A 79 -9.64 -24.31 -21.35
N VAL A 80 -9.75 -23.45 -22.36
CA VAL A 80 -8.62 -23.14 -23.25
C VAL A 80 -7.63 -22.26 -22.49
N LEU A 81 -6.64 -22.89 -21.87
CA LEU A 81 -5.71 -22.23 -20.93
C LEU A 81 -4.55 -21.47 -21.60
N GLY A 82 -4.33 -21.65 -22.90
CA GLY A 82 -3.16 -21.08 -23.58
C GLY A 82 -3.53 -20.38 -24.88
N ARG A 83 -3.64 -19.05 -24.84
CA ARG A 83 -3.51 -18.22 -26.04
C ARG A 83 -2.23 -17.41 -25.92
N PRO A 84 -1.39 -17.33 -26.98
CA PRO A 84 -0.25 -16.44 -26.95
C PRO A 84 -0.75 -15.01 -26.73
N SER A 85 -0.02 -14.25 -25.92
CA SER A 85 -0.28 -12.83 -25.76
C SER A 85 -0.16 -12.14 -27.13
N TYR A 86 -1.09 -11.23 -27.40
CA TYR A 86 -1.02 -10.42 -28.62
C TYR A 86 0.26 -9.57 -28.60
N PRO A 87 0.92 -9.38 -29.77
CA PRO A 87 2.12 -8.57 -29.84
C PRO A 87 1.78 -7.12 -29.47
N ALA A 88 2.53 -6.56 -28.52
CA ALA A 88 2.45 -5.16 -28.14
C ALA A 88 3.52 -4.34 -28.90
N SER A 89 3.23 -3.06 -29.17
CA SER A 89 4.23 -2.14 -29.69
C SER A 89 5.32 -1.86 -28.64
N LEU A 90 6.51 -1.42 -29.08
CA LEU A 90 7.63 -1.11 -28.16
C LEU A 90 7.20 -0.09 -27.08
N ARG A 91 6.55 1.00 -27.51
CA ARG A 91 6.03 2.04 -26.62
C ARG A 91 4.99 1.49 -25.63
N ALA A 92 4.09 0.62 -26.09
CA ALA A 92 3.10 0.01 -25.21
C ALA A 92 3.77 -0.92 -24.18
N ARG A 93 4.79 -1.68 -24.60
CA ARG A 93 5.53 -2.59 -23.73
C ARG A 93 6.26 -1.83 -22.61
N GLU A 94 6.91 -0.72 -22.93
CA GLU A 94 7.59 0.13 -21.93
C GLU A 94 6.62 0.70 -20.89
N ALA A 95 5.46 1.19 -21.33
CA ALA A 95 4.44 1.70 -20.42
C ALA A 95 3.85 0.58 -19.53
N LEU A 96 3.59 -0.60 -20.12
CA LEU A 96 3.08 -1.76 -19.39
C LEU A 96 4.08 -2.27 -18.35
N GLU A 97 5.37 -2.32 -18.70
CA GLU A 97 6.42 -2.78 -17.79
C GLU A 97 6.46 -1.96 -16.51
N LYS A 98 6.35 -0.63 -16.61
CA LYS A 98 6.29 0.26 -15.45
C LYS A 98 5.13 -0.11 -14.51
N HIS A 99 3.93 -0.26 -15.06
CA HIS A 99 2.74 -0.59 -14.26
C HIS A 99 2.77 -2.01 -13.70
N ILE A 100 3.31 -2.98 -14.44
CA ILE A 100 3.49 -4.34 -13.95
C ILE A 100 4.44 -4.35 -12.75
N GLN A 101 5.54 -3.60 -12.82
CA GLN A 101 6.48 -3.48 -11.70
C GLN A 101 5.84 -2.83 -10.47
N GLU A 102 5.07 -1.76 -10.65
CA GLU A 102 4.28 -1.12 -9.57
C GLU A 102 3.34 -2.13 -8.90
N LEU A 103 2.58 -2.91 -9.68
CA LEU A 103 1.63 -3.90 -9.15
C LEU A 103 2.32 -5.08 -8.45
N ILE A 104 3.55 -5.45 -8.87
CA ILE A 104 4.37 -6.44 -8.16
C ILE A 104 4.83 -5.89 -6.81
N GLN A 105 5.29 -4.63 -6.76
CA GLN A 105 5.73 -3.98 -5.52
C GLN A 105 4.58 -3.86 -4.50
N LEU A 106 3.38 -3.48 -4.98
CA LEU A 106 2.16 -3.41 -4.18
C LEU A 106 1.65 -4.79 -3.71
N GLY A 107 2.19 -5.88 -4.25
CA GLY A 107 1.80 -7.25 -3.90
C GLY A 107 0.51 -7.74 -4.56
N VAL A 108 0.03 -7.05 -5.59
CA VAL A 108 -1.17 -7.41 -6.36
C VAL A 108 -0.85 -8.51 -7.38
N LEU A 109 0.28 -8.38 -8.08
CA LEU A 109 0.77 -9.39 -9.01
C LEU A 109 1.90 -10.21 -8.39
N ARG A 110 1.91 -11.52 -8.66
CA ARG A 110 3.02 -12.40 -8.31
C ARG A 110 3.46 -13.22 -9.51
N LYS A 111 4.76 -13.45 -9.61
CA LYS A 111 5.28 -14.40 -10.60
C LYS A 111 4.86 -15.82 -10.19
N VAL A 112 4.17 -16.50 -11.09
CA VAL A 112 3.85 -17.92 -10.99
C VAL A 112 4.65 -18.67 -12.06
N PHE A 113 5.23 -19.80 -11.68
CA PHE A 113 5.84 -20.71 -12.64
C PHE A 113 4.80 -21.77 -13.02
N HIS A 114 4.82 -22.24 -14.27
CA HIS A 114 4.08 -23.44 -14.65
C HIS A 114 4.72 -24.64 -13.95
N ASN A 115 4.31 -24.88 -12.70
CA ASN A 115 4.52 -26.13 -11.99
C ASN A 115 3.13 -26.66 -11.63
N GLU A 116 2.55 -27.39 -12.59
CA GLU A 116 1.72 -28.58 -12.44
C GLU A 116 1.49 -29.18 -13.84
#